data_AF-A0A3D3S1I5-F1
#
_entry.id   AF-A0A3D3S1I5-F1
#
_cell.length_a   1.000
_cell.length_b   1.000
_cell.length_c   1.000
_cell.angle_alpha   90.00
_cell.angle_beta   90.00
_cell.angle_gamma   90.00
#
_symmetry.space_group_name_H-M   'P 1'
#
loop_
_entity.id
_entity.type
_entity.pdbx_description
1 polymer ?
#
loop_
_entity_poly.entity_id
_entity_poly.type
_entity_poly.pdbx_seq_one_letter_code
_entity_poly.pdbx_strand_id
1 'polypeptide(L)'
;MSISIWHVVIGFFFSNGLPHFIAGVAGKRFRSPLGANSSARVNLVWGLINFVLGTALVLWRSPTPDWLGFLVAYWLIVAMFGFGINHFKGEDF
;
A
#
# COMPACT_ATOMS: atom_id res chain seq x y z
N MET A 1 22.59 11.42 7.64
CA MET A 1 21.76 10.41 6.94
C MET A 1 21.76 10.76 5.46
N SER A 2 22.15 9.85 4.55
CA SER A 2 22.10 10.10 3.11
C SER A 2 20.87 9.44 2.49
N ILE A 3 20.06 10.24 1.77
CA ILE A 3 18.95 9.72 0.97
C ILE A 3 19.53 9.18 -0.33
N SER A 4 19.18 7.94 -0.66
CA SER A 4 19.52 7.30 -1.94
C SER A 4 18.29 7.12 -2.81
N ILE A 5 18.49 6.87 -4.11
CA ILE A 5 17.40 6.58 -5.06
C ILE A 5 16.51 5.43 -4.57
N TRP A 6 17.06 4.44 -3.86
CA TRP A 6 16.29 3.33 -3.32
C TRP A 6 15.27 3.76 -2.26
N HIS A 7 15.59 4.78 -1.45
CA HIS A 7 14.62 5.33 -0.51
C HIS A 7 13.44 5.96 -1.26
N VAL A 8 13.72 6.65 -2.37
CA VAL A 8 12.69 7.25 -3.23
C VAL A 8 11.83 6.18 -3.89
N VAL A 9 12.44 5.11 -4.41
CA VAL A 9 11.71 4.02 -5.08
C VAL A 9 10.86 3.22 -4.08
N ILE A 10 11.39 2.94 -2.88
CA ILE A 10 10.62 2.30 -1.80
C ILE A 10 9.44 3.18 -1.40
N GLY A 11 9.68 4.47 -1.18
CA GLY A 11 8.64 5.45 -0.87
C GLY A 11 7.59 5.52 -1.98
N PHE A 12 8.02 5.53 -3.25
CA PHE A 12 7.12 5.50 -4.39
C PHE A 12 6.16 4.31 -4.34
N PHE A 13 6.64 3.09 -4.11
CA PHE A 13 5.77 1.92 -4.06
C PHE A 13 4.78 1.98 -2.89
N PHE A 14 5.23 2.28 -1.67
CA PHE A 14 4.30 2.39 -0.53
C PHE A 14 3.29 3.52 -0.70
N SER A 15 3.73 4.70 -1.16
CA SER A 15 2.85 5.85 -1.38
C SER A 15 1.93 5.66 -2.58
N ASN A 16 2.35 4.98 -3.64
CA ASN A 16 1.51 4.66 -4.79
C ASN A 16 0.44 3.64 -4.38
N GLY A 17 0.82 2.59 -3.63
CA GLY A 17 -0.12 1.55 -3.22
C GLY A 17 -1.25 2.06 -2.33
N LEU A 18 -1.00 3.08 -1.50
CA LEU A 18 -1.95 3.59 -0.51
C LEU A 18 -3.31 4.04 -1.10
N PRO A 19 -3.37 5.00 -2.04
CA PRO A 19 -4.65 5.43 -2.61
C PRO A 19 -5.40 4.29 -3.33
N HIS A 20 -4.69 3.39 -4.02
CA HIS A 20 -5.31 2.24 -4.68
C HIS A 20 -5.86 1.23 -3.68
N PHE A 21 -5.11 0.92 -2.63
CA PHE A 21 -5.54 0.04 -1.56
C PHE A 21 -6.78 0.58 -0.86
N ILE A 22 -6.74 1.84 -0.39
CA ILE A 22 -7.86 2.48 0.32
C ILE A 22 -9.12 2.52 -0.56
N ALA A 23 -9.00 2.97 -1.82
CA ALA A 23 -10.14 2.98 -2.73
C ALA A 23 -10.68 1.56 -2.99
N GLY A 24 -9.78 0.58 -3.13
CA GLY A 24 -10.12 -0.81 -3.36
C GLY A 24 -10.89 -1.43 -2.19
N VAL A 25 -10.40 -1.28 -0.96
CA VAL A 25 -11.08 -1.82 0.23
C VAL A 25 -12.39 -1.09 0.53
N ALA A 26 -12.47 0.21 0.23
CA ALA A 26 -13.71 0.98 0.36
C ALA A 26 -14.77 0.65 -0.70
N GLY A 27 -14.48 -0.23 -1.67
CA GLY A 27 -15.39 -0.58 -2.74
C GLY A 27 -15.55 0.50 -3.82
N LYS A 28 -14.59 1.42 -3.94
CA LYS A 28 -14.63 2.55 -4.86
C LYS A 28 -13.82 2.30 -6.13
N ARG A 29 -14.27 2.94 -7.20
CA ARG A 29 -13.49 3.02 -8.43
C ARG A 29 -12.41 4.07 -8.26
N PHE A 30 -11.25 3.79 -8.82
CA PHE A 30 -10.12 4.72 -8.82
C PHE A 30 -9.28 4.47 -10.08
N ARG A 31 -8.50 5.47 -10.48
CA ARG A 31 -7.58 5.34 -11.60
C ARG A 31 -6.57 4.23 -11.28
N SER A 32 -6.20 3.43 -12.27
CA SER A 32 -5.06 2.51 -12.18
C SER A 32 -4.25 2.57 -13.50
N PRO A 33 -3.09 1.91 -13.60
CA PRO A 33 -2.37 1.78 -14.86
C PRO A 33 -3.20 1.15 -15.99
N LEU A 34 -4.22 0.36 -15.65
CA LEU A 34 -5.12 -0.30 -16.62
C LEU A 34 -6.24 0.63 -17.14
N GLY A 35 -6.34 1.86 -16.62
CA GLY A 35 -7.28 2.85 -17.13
C GLY A 35 -7.85 3.78 -16.05
N ALA A 36 -8.47 4.86 -16.52
CA ALA A 36 -8.97 5.95 -15.67
C ALA A 36 -10.10 5.54 -14.71
N ASN A 37 -10.86 4.48 -15.01
CA ASN A 37 -12.03 4.06 -14.23
C ASN A 37 -11.99 2.58 -13.84
N SER A 38 -10.89 2.18 -13.19
CA SER A 38 -10.67 0.80 -12.78
C SER A 38 -11.55 0.39 -11.61
N SER A 39 -11.94 -0.89 -11.53
CA SER A 39 -12.81 -1.40 -10.48
C SER A 39 -12.12 -1.39 -9.10
N ALA A 40 -12.91 -1.49 -8.04
CA ALA A 40 -12.39 -1.61 -6.67
C ALA A 40 -11.45 -2.81 -6.51
N ARG A 41 -11.80 -3.96 -7.09
CA ARG A 41 -10.96 -5.16 -7.07
C ARG A 41 -9.60 -4.95 -7.75
N VAL A 42 -9.59 -4.27 -8.91
CA VAL A 42 -8.34 -3.94 -9.61
C VAL A 42 -7.46 -3.02 -8.76
N ASN A 43 -8.05 -2.00 -8.14
CA ASN A 43 -7.31 -1.08 -7.28
C ASN A 43 -6.79 -1.77 -6.01
N LEU A 44 -7.57 -2.66 -5.40
CA LEU A 44 -7.12 -3.45 -4.26
C LEU A 44 -5.90 -4.30 -4.61
N VAL A 45 -5.99 -5.09 -5.70
CA VAL A 45 -4.87 -5.93 -6.15
C VAL A 45 -3.64 -5.08 -6.51
N TRP A 46 -3.85 -3.96 -7.20
CA TRP A 46 -2.75 -3.05 -7.56
C TRP A 46 -2.09 -2.39 -6.33
N GLY A 47 -2.88 -1.98 -5.33
CA GLY A 47 -2.37 -1.48 -4.07
C GLY A 47 -1.52 -2.51 -3.33
N LEU A 48 -2.00 -3.76 -3.26
CA LEU A 48 -1.25 -4.86 -2.64
C LEU A 48 0.04 -5.19 -3.39
N ILE A 49 0.03 -5.20 -4.73
CA ILE A 49 1.25 -5.39 -5.54
C ILE A 49 2.29 -4.33 -5.18
N ASN A 50 1.89 -3.07 -5.08
CA ASN A 50 2.79 -1.99 -4.68
C ASN A 50 3.37 -2.20 -3.28
N PHE A 51 2.56 -2.57 -2.29
CA PHE A 51 3.05 -2.86 -0.93
C PHE A 51 4.02 -4.04 -0.89
N VAL A 52 3.76 -5.10 -1.67
CA VAL A 52 4.67 -6.25 -1.80
C VAL A 52 5.99 -5.82 -2.44
N LEU A 53 5.97 -4.99 -3.49
CA LEU A 53 7.19 -4.50 -4.14
C LEU A 53 7.99 -3.58 -3.21
N GLY A 54 7.33 -2.68 -2.48
CA GLY A 54 7.98 -1.85 -1.46
C GLY A 54 8.61 -2.70 -0.36
N THR A 55 7.90 -3.72 0.14
CA THR A 55 8.41 -4.68 1.13
C THR A 55 9.62 -5.44 0.59
N ALA A 56 9.53 -6.00 -0.62
CA ALA A 56 10.61 -6.74 -1.25
C ALA A 56 11.88 -5.89 -1.43
N LEU A 57 11.72 -4.61 -1.80
CA LEU A 57 12.85 -3.68 -1.91
C LEU A 57 13.50 -3.38 -0.56
N VAL A 58 12.71 -3.22 0.52
CA VAL A 58 13.27 -3.07 1.87
C VAL A 58 14.07 -4.32 2.25
N LEU A 59 13.52 -5.53 2.04
CA LEU A 59 14.20 -6.79 2.34
C LEU A 59 15.47 -6.99 1.52
N TRP A 60 15.43 -6.65 0.23
CA TRP A 60 16.58 -6.73 -0.66
C TRP A 60 17.73 -5.80 -0.25
N ARG A 61 17.42 -4.68 0.43
CA ARG A 61 18.40 -3.73 0.94
C ARG A 61 19.07 -4.16 2.26
N SER A 62 18.88 -5.41 2.69
CA SER A 62 19.44 -5.97 3.93
C SER A 62 19.07 -5.10 5.15
N PRO A 63 17.78 -5.05 5.50
CA PRO A 63 17.27 -4.13 6.51
C PRO A 63 17.80 -4.46 7.91
N THR A 64 17.83 -3.46 8.78
CA THR A 64 18.05 -3.69 10.21
C THR A 64 16.81 -4.35 10.84
N PRO A 65 16.92 -4.95 12.05
CA PRO A 65 15.76 -5.49 12.76
C PRO A 65 14.60 -4.49 12.94
N ASP A 66 14.91 -3.21 13.16
CA ASP A 66 13.87 -2.16 13.28
C ASP A 66 13.02 -2.02 12.03
N TRP A 67 13.64 -2.12 10.84
CA TRP A 67 12.94 -2.09 9.57
C TRP A 67 12.06 -3.34 9.37
N LEU A 68 12.47 -4.50 9.88
CA LEU A 68 11.64 -5.69 9.88
C LEU A 68 10.43 -5.52 10.80
N GLY A 69 10.63 -4.99 12.01
CA GLY A 69 9.55 -4.64 12.93
C GLY A 69 8.56 -3.63 12.32
N PHE A 70 9.08 -2.61 11.63
CA PHE A 70 8.27 -1.67 10.87
C PHE A 70 7.43 -2.35 9.79
N LEU A 71 8.01 -3.26 8.99
CA LEU A 71 7.27 -3.99 7.96
C LEU A 71 6.17 -4.88 8.55
N VAL A 72 6.44 -5.56 9.68
CA VAL A 72 5.42 -6.35 10.38
C VAL A 72 4.28 -5.45 10.84
N ALA A 73 4.59 -4.35 11.53
CA ALA A 73 3.59 -3.38 11.96
C ALA A 73 2.81 -2.80 10.78
N TYR A 74 3.49 -2.49 9.68
CA TYR A 74 2.87 -1.99 8.46
C TYR A 74 1.86 -2.98 7.89
N TRP A 75 2.23 -4.26 7.74
CA TRP A 75 1.31 -5.28 7.24
C TRP A 75 0.15 -5.58 8.19
N LEU A 76 0.38 -5.48 9.51
CA LEU A 76 -0.72 -5.54 10.49
C LEU A 76 -1.72 -4.40 10.30
N ILE A 77 -1.25 -3.18 10.04
CA ILE A 77 -2.10 -2.03 9.76
C ILE A 77 -2.81 -2.19 8.40
N VAL A 78 -2.12 -2.68 7.36
CA VAL A 78 -2.76 -3.02 6.08
C VAL A 78 -3.87 -4.04 6.28
N ALA A 79 -3.65 -5.09 7.07
CA ALA A 79 -4.70 -6.07 7.40
C ALA A 79 -5.85 -5.43 8.17
N MET A 80 -5.55 -4.61 9.18
CA MET A 80 -6.54 -3.87 9.96
C MET A 80 -7.45 -3.01 9.06
N PHE A 81 -6.90 -2.24 8.12
CA PHE A 81 -7.70 -1.49 7.15
C PHE A 81 -8.39 -2.40 6.15
N GLY A 82 -7.75 -3.49 5.70
CA GLY A 82 -8.31 -4.43 4.74
C GLY A 82 -9.58 -5.12 5.22
N PHE A 83 -9.64 -5.48 6.50
CA PHE A 83 -10.80 -6.15 7.11
C PHE A 83 -11.70 -5.19 7.90
N GLY A 84 -11.16 -4.06 8.36
CA GLY A 84 -11.83 -3.12 9.25
C GLY A 84 -12.36 -1.86 8.58
N ILE A 85 -12.19 -1.67 7.27
CA ILE A 85 -12.52 -0.40 6.58
C ILE A 85 -13.94 0.11 6.87
N ASN A 86 -14.91 -0.79 7.05
CA ASN A 86 -16.30 -0.43 7.32
C ASN A 86 -16.48 0.38 8.61
N HIS A 87 -15.58 0.28 9.59
CA HIS A 87 -15.61 1.09 10.81
C HIS A 87 -15.16 2.53 10.58
N PHE A 88 -14.47 2.81 9.47
CA PHE A 88 -13.91 4.12 9.12
C PHE A 88 -14.70 4.82 8.02
N LYS A 89 -15.63 4.10 7.38
CA LYS A 89 -16.52 4.67 6.37
C LYS A 89 -17.55 5.57 7.05
N GLY A 90 -17.56 6.86 6.70
CA GLY A 90 -18.68 7.75 7.01
C GLY A 90 -19.92 7.40 6.19
N GLU A 91 -21.07 7.99 6.53
CA GLU A 91 -22.34 7.76 5.81
C GLU A 91 -22.25 8.13 4.32
N ASP A 92 -21.42 9.12 3.99
CA ASP A 92 -21.16 9.58 2.62
C ASP A 92 -20.08 8.76 1.88
N PHE A 93 -19.56 7.70 2.52
CA PHE A 93 -18.48 6.87 1.98
C PHE A 93 -18.97 5.65 1.20
#